data_AF-A0AAN5I394-F1
#
_entry.id   AF-A0AAN5I394-F1
#
_cell.length_a   1.000
_cell.length_b   1.000
_cell.length_c   1.000
_cell.angle_alpha   90.00
_cell.angle_beta   90.00
_cell.angle_gamma   90.00
#
_symmetry.space_group_name_H-M   'P 1'
#
loop_
_entity.id
_entity.type
_entity.pdbx_description
1 polymer ?
#
loop_
_entity_poly.entity_id
_entity_poly.type
_entity_poly.pdbx_seq_one_letter_code
_entity_poly.pdbx_strand_id
1 'polypeptide(L)'
;MEQLSSIKSQYLRASHFSSSDFIHNANGTVLRPGAVPSFNDELIDERAEATKSTKKVIPKGWRVATKADKSLKAQKPPEFKENPQGFADDSAPIPPLFGNETPIKEEPIEFKEEPIDDLCQIKVEVFCPSTGNSRPIGLPIIEHPFFYQIKRYKCVVCQQIRKVNEMHEFTSNSTRRTMWVDAVRSTPEGRMSLMELLCTRKRPYICASHFSPSDY
;
A
#
# COMPACT_ATOMS: atom_id res chain seq x y z
N MET A 1 -9.72 -9.29 -28.80
CA MET A 1 -8.94 -8.10 -28.43
C MET A 1 -9.92 -7.02 -28.01
N GLU A 2 -10.32 -7.01 -26.74
CA GLU A 2 -11.21 -5.99 -26.19
C GLU A 2 -10.37 -5.04 -25.32
N GLN A 3 -10.36 -3.76 -25.71
CA GLN A 3 -9.71 -2.68 -24.98
C GLN A 3 -10.59 -2.32 -23.77
N LEU A 4 -10.12 -2.63 -22.56
CA LEU A 4 -10.69 -2.07 -21.34
C LEU A 4 -10.30 -0.59 -21.26
N SER A 5 -11.30 0.27 -21.32
CA SER A 5 -11.20 1.71 -21.14
C SER A 5 -10.58 2.03 -19.78
N SER A 6 -9.38 2.60 -19.83
CA SER A 6 -8.71 3.25 -18.72
C SER A 6 -9.60 4.37 -18.19
N ILE A 7 -10.22 4.16 -17.01
CA ILE A 7 -10.86 5.22 -16.24
C ILE A 7 -9.73 6.14 -15.78
N LYS A 8 -9.45 7.14 -16.62
CA LYS A 8 -8.57 8.26 -16.32
C LYS A 8 -9.14 8.95 -15.09
N SER A 9 -8.50 8.76 -13.93
CA SER A 9 -8.54 9.76 -12.86
C SER A 9 -8.05 11.06 -13.46
N GLN A 10 -8.98 11.91 -13.91
CA GLN A 10 -8.66 13.21 -14.45
C GLN A 10 -8.15 14.04 -13.28
N TYR A 11 -6.82 14.12 -13.16
CA TYR A 11 -6.18 15.08 -12.27
C TYR A 11 -6.68 16.47 -12.69
N LEU A 12 -7.50 17.10 -11.85
CA LEU A 12 -7.91 18.49 -12.07
C LEU A 12 -6.64 19.34 -12.05
N ARG A 13 -6.26 19.88 -13.21
CA ARG A 13 -5.14 20.81 -13.34
C ARG A 13 -5.64 22.19 -12.93
N ALA A 14 -4.73 23.05 -12.47
CA ALA A 14 -5.05 24.44 -12.11
C ALA A 14 -5.76 25.20 -13.26
N SER A 15 -5.53 24.79 -14.51
CA SER A 15 -6.21 25.33 -15.70
C SER A 15 -7.72 25.06 -15.77
N HIS A 16 -8.27 24.21 -14.90
CA HIS A 16 -9.71 23.93 -14.85
C HIS A 16 -10.46 24.87 -13.89
N PHE A 17 -9.75 25.75 -13.19
CA PHE A 17 -10.33 26.71 -12.26
C PHE A 17 -10.20 28.12 -12.82
N SER A 18 -11.26 28.92 -12.67
CA SER A 18 -11.24 30.34 -12.97
C SER A 18 -10.43 31.10 -11.91
N SER A 19 -9.87 32.26 -12.24
CA SER A 19 -9.21 33.12 -11.25
C SER A 19 -10.14 33.53 -10.10
N SER A 20 -11.46 33.59 -10.34
CA SER A 20 -12.49 33.85 -9.34
C SER A 20 -12.68 32.74 -8.30
N ASP A 21 -12.14 31.55 -8.57
CA ASP A 21 -12.29 30.37 -7.71
C ASP A 21 -11.25 30.34 -6.59
N PHE A 22 -10.29 31.27 -6.61
CA PHE A 22 -9.22 31.37 -5.64
C PHE A 22 -9.45 32.52 -4.66
N ILE A 23 -9.17 32.26 -3.38
CA ILE A 23 -9.07 33.26 -2.32
C ILE A 23 -7.59 33.57 -2.13
N HIS A 24 -7.20 34.83 -2.36
CA HIS A 24 -5.86 35.32 -2.08
C HIS A 24 -5.83 35.92 -0.67
N ASN A 25 -4.90 35.48 0.18
CA ASN A 25 -4.63 36.07 1.47
C ASN A 25 -3.11 36.29 1.64
N ALA A 26 -2.70 36.94 2.73
CA ALA A 26 -1.28 37.20 3.00
C ALA A 26 -0.42 35.91 3.12
N ASN A 27 -1.07 34.76 3.34
CA ASN A 27 -0.44 33.46 3.51
C ASN A 27 -0.45 32.60 2.22
N GLY A 28 -0.98 33.13 1.11
CA GLY A 28 -1.00 32.46 -0.19
C GLY A 28 -2.37 32.42 -0.87
N THR A 29 -2.51 31.49 -1.83
CA THR A 29 -3.71 31.33 -2.66
C THR A 29 -4.37 29.99 -2.34
N VAL A 30 -5.64 30.01 -1.95
CA VAL A 30 -6.42 28.82 -1.56
C VAL A 30 -7.69 28.73 -2.41
N LEU A 31 -8.09 27.53 -2.85
CA LEU A 31 -9.35 27.34 -3.56
C LEU A 31 -10.56 27.58 -2.65
N ARG A 32 -11.60 28.23 -3.18
CA ARG A 32 -12.88 28.41 -2.49
C ARG A 32 -13.53 27.04 -2.22
N PRO A 33 -14.15 26.82 -1.05
CA PRO A 33 -14.81 25.55 -0.69
C PRO A 33 -15.92 25.08 -1.66
N GLY A 34 -16.45 25.94 -2.53
CA GLY A 34 -17.45 25.59 -3.55
C GLY A 34 -16.92 25.50 -4.98
N ALA A 35 -15.63 25.77 -5.21
CA ALA A 35 -15.04 25.75 -6.54
C ALA A 35 -14.66 24.35 -7.01
N VAL A 36 -14.48 23.40 -6.08
CA VAL A 36 -14.32 21.99 -6.44
C VAL A 36 -15.72 21.42 -6.65
N PRO A 37 -16.09 21.02 -7.89
CA PRO A 37 -17.37 20.38 -8.12
C PRO A 37 -17.47 19.16 -7.21
N SER A 38 -18.54 19.11 -6.40
CA SER A 38 -18.87 17.92 -5.63
C SER A 38 -19.20 16.82 -6.64
N PHE A 39 -18.26 15.89 -6.83
CA PHE A 39 -18.53 14.67 -7.56
C PHE A 39 -19.48 13.85 -6.69
N ASN A 40 -20.79 14.08 -6.84
CA ASN A 40 -21.78 13.11 -6.42
C ASN A 40 -21.63 11.92 -7.37
N ASP A 41 -21.03 10.84 -6.88
CA ASP A 41 -20.79 9.60 -7.63
C ASP A 41 -22.08 8.92 -8.13
N GLU A 42 -23.27 9.39 -7.73
CA GLU A 42 -24.57 8.79 -8.09
C GLU A 42 -25.10 9.13 -9.49
N LEU A 43 -24.48 10.05 -10.25
CA LEU A 43 -25.01 10.51 -11.54
C LEU A 43 -24.30 9.95 -12.79
N ILE A 44 -23.40 8.97 -12.65
CA ILE A 44 -22.64 8.42 -13.79
C ILE A 44 -23.35 7.21 -14.44
N ASP A 45 -24.37 6.63 -13.82
CA ASP A 45 -25.01 5.41 -14.35
C ASP A 45 -26.12 5.63 -15.39
N GLU A 46 -26.59 6.86 -15.63
CA GLU A 46 -27.79 7.10 -16.46
C GLU A 46 -27.53 7.47 -17.94
N ARG A 47 -26.32 7.26 -18.47
CA ARG A 47 -26.02 7.54 -19.89
C ARG A 47 -25.50 6.36 -20.72
N ALA A 48 -25.51 5.14 -20.19
CA ALA A 48 -25.07 3.94 -20.90
C ALA A 48 -26.20 3.15 -21.60
N GLU A 49 -27.49 3.50 -21.43
CA GLU A 49 -28.63 2.72 -21.97
C GLU A 49 -29.23 3.26 -23.27
N ALA A 50 -28.42 3.86 -24.15
CA ALA A 50 -28.87 4.22 -25.49
C ALA A 50 -27.90 3.71 -26.56
N THR A 51 -27.65 2.40 -26.60
CA THR A 51 -27.37 1.65 -27.84
C THR A 51 -27.10 0.18 -27.49
N LYS A 52 -28.08 -0.69 -27.78
CA LYS A 52 -27.92 -2.03 -28.41
C LYS A 52 -29.21 -2.83 -28.24
N SER A 53 -30.18 -2.54 -29.12
CA SER A 53 -31.14 -3.55 -29.54
C SER A 53 -30.38 -4.57 -30.37
N THR A 54 -30.04 -5.71 -29.77
CA THR A 54 -29.61 -6.90 -30.51
C THR A 54 -30.40 -8.07 -29.95
N LYS A 55 -31.34 -8.56 -30.76
CA LYS A 55 -32.13 -9.78 -30.54
C LYS A 55 -31.21 -10.92 -30.10
N LYS A 56 -31.27 -11.31 -28.82
CA LYS A 56 -30.80 -12.62 -28.36
C LYS A 56 -31.84 -13.66 -28.74
N VAL A 57 -31.48 -14.50 -29.70
CA VAL A 57 -32.15 -15.77 -29.96
C VAL A 57 -31.90 -16.67 -28.76
N ILE A 58 -32.97 -16.98 -28.02
CA ILE A 58 -32.95 -17.92 -26.89
C ILE A 58 -32.98 -19.34 -27.46
N PRO A 59 -31.96 -20.19 -27.24
CA PRO A 59 -32.07 -21.60 -27.55
C PRO A 59 -33.08 -22.24 -26.57
N LYS A 60 -34.21 -22.70 -27.12
CA LYS A 60 -35.17 -23.55 -26.41
C LYS A 60 -34.48 -24.87 -26.07
N GLY A 61 -34.24 -25.17 -24.79
CA GLY A 61 -33.68 -26.48 -24.45
C GLY A 61 -33.27 -26.78 -23.01
N TRP A 62 -33.20 -25.83 -22.08
CA TRP A 62 -32.85 -26.16 -20.69
C TRP A 62 -34.08 -26.18 -19.78
N ARG A 63 -34.64 -27.37 -19.57
CA ARG A 63 -35.45 -27.66 -18.38
C ARG A 63 -34.49 -28.15 -17.29
N VAL A 64 -34.23 -27.32 -16.29
CA VAL A 64 -33.61 -27.77 -15.05
C VAL A 64 -34.75 -28.08 -14.08
N ALA A 65 -34.88 -29.36 -13.72
CA ALA A 65 -35.84 -29.84 -12.75
C ALA A 65 -35.49 -29.30 -11.36
N THR A 66 -36.38 -28.48 -10.78
CA THR A 66 -36.34 -28.13 -9.37
C THR A 66 -36.94 -29.27 -8.56
N LYS A 67 -36.09 -30.11 -7.97
CA LYS A 67 -36.51 -30.97 -6.86
C LYS A 67 -36.31 -30.20 -5.56
N ALA A 68 -37.45 -29.79 -5.00
CA ALA A 68 -37.60 -29.44 -3.60
C ALA A 68 -37.34 -30.67 -2.71
N ASP A 69 -37.26 -30.40 -1.40
CA ASP A 69 -37.13 -31.32 -0.28
C ASP A 69 -35.70 -31.70 0.15
N LYS A 70 -35.19 -30.95 1.13
CA LYS A 70 -34.72 -31.59 2.37
C LYS A 70 -34.64 -30.62 3.57
N SER A 71 -35.67 -30.71 4.39
CA SER A 71 -35.64 -30.72 5.86
C SER A 71 -34.28 -30.39 6.51
N LEU A 72 -34.11 -29.15 6.96
CA LEU A 72 -33.08 -28.77 7.92
C LEU A 72 -33.61 -29.04 9.34
N LYS A 73 -33.12 -30.12 9.94
CA LYS A 73 -33.21 -30.39 11.37
C LYS A 73 -32.43 -29.30 12.12
N ALA A 74 -33.11 -28.56 12.99
CA ALA A 74 -32.49 -27.67 13.96
C ALA A 74 -31.55 -28.47 14.87
N GLN A 75 -30.25 -28.20 14.77
CA GLN A 75 -29.27 -28.64 15.77
C GLN A 75 -29.17 -27.57 16.87
N LYS A 76 -29.33 -28.03 18.11
CA LYS A 76 -29.19 -27.25 19.33
C LYS A 76 -27.76 -26.70 19.42
N PRO A 77 -27.55 -25.40 19.69
CA PRO A 77 -26.21 -24.83 19.82
C PRO A 77 -25.47 -25.46 21.03
N PRO A 78 -24.15 -25.72 20.91
CA PRO A 78 -23.35 -26.24 22.01
C PRO A 78 -23.16 -25.16 23.09
N GLU A 79 -23.44 -25.51 24.35
CA GLU A 79 -23.08 -24.72 25.52
C GLU A 79 -21.56 -24.56 25.60
N PHE A 80 -21.09 -23.33 25.45
CA PHE A 80 -19.71 -22.94 25.64
C PHE A 80 -19.43 -22.81 27.14
N LYS A 81 -18.61 -23.69 27.70
CA LYS A 81 -18.10 -23.58 29.07
C LYS A 81 -16.88 -22.67 29.06
N GLU A 82 -17.01 -21.46 29.59
CA GLU A 82 -15.89 -20.57 29.90
C GLU A 82 -14.97 -21.24 30.93
N ASN A 83 -13.69 -21.36 30.58
CA ASN A 83 -12.63 -21.76 31.49
C ASN A 83 -11.76 -20.53 31.78
N PRO A 84 -11.82 -19.93 32.98
CA PRO A 84 -11.01 -18.78 33.32
C PRO A 84 -9.61 -19.26 33.75
N GLN A 85 -8.66 -19.25 32.82
CA GLN A 85 -7.26 -19.54 33.13
C GLN A 85 -6.50 -18.21 33.19
N GLY A 86 -6.22 -17.79 34.42
CA GLY A 86 -5.50 -16.56 34.74
C GLY A 86 -4.08 -16.56 34.19
N PHE A 87 -3.71 -15.47 33.54
CA PHE A 87 -2.35 -15.17 33.14
C PHE A 87 -1.65 -14.48 34.32
N ALA A 88 -0.59 -15.11 34.82
CA ALA A 88 0.35 -14.49 35.74
C ALA A 88 1.31 -13.60 34.93
N ASP A 89 1.43 -12.34 35.36
CA ASP A 89 2.42 -11.37 34.88
C ASP A 89 3.84 -11.84 35.21
N ASP A 90 4.62 -12.14 34.18
CA ASP A 90 6.06 -12.39 34.28
C ASP A 90 6.83 -11.17 33.73
N SER A 91 6.99 -10.17 34.59
CA SER A 91 7.78 -8.97 34.32
C SER A 91 9.25 -9.23 34.61
N ALA A 92 10.02 -9.61 33.59
CA ALA A 92 11.46 -9.68 33.67
C ALA A 92 12.12 -8.28 33.48
N PRO A 93 13.10 -7.90 34.31
CA PRO A 93 13.78 -6.60 34.22
C PRO A 93 14.81 -6.54 33.08
N ILE A 94 14.77 -5.45 32.31
CA ILE A 94 15.70 -5.12 31.22
C ILE A 94 17.05 -4.64 31.81
N PRO A 95 18.20 -5.19 31.37
CA PRO A 95 19.51 -4.75 31.87
C PRO A 95 19.94 -3.39 31.28
N PRO A 96 20.68 -2.57 32.04
CA PRO A 96 21.13 -1.24 31.61
C PRO A 96 22.32 -1.32 30.63
N LEU A 97 22.18 -0.60 29.52
CA LEU A 97 23.25 -0.29 28.56
C LEU A 97 24.10 0.87 29.11
N PHE A 98 25.24 0.56 29.74
CA PHE A 98 26.28 1.54 30.05
C PHE A 98 27.36 1.56 28.97
N GLY A 99 27.69 2.77 28.52
CA GLY A 99 28.72 3.05 27.54
C GLY A 99 30.09 3.35 28.14
N ASN A 100 31.08 3.46 27.27
CA ASN A 100 32.44 3.91 27.58
C ASN A 100 32.94 4.83 26.45
N GLU A 101 32.72 6.13 26.57
CA GLU A 101 33.40 7.14 25.75
C GLU A 101 34.79 7.37 26.34
N THR A 102 35.85 7.07 25.58
CA THR A 102 37.23 7.33 26.00
C THR A 102 37.72 8.65 25.39
N PRO A 103 38.37 9.53 26.18
CA PRO A 103 38.83 10.82 25.71
C PRO A 103 40.12 10.65 24.88
N ILE A 104 40.03 11.01 23.60
CA ILE A 104 41.15 11.02 22.67
C ILE A 104 41.99 12.26 22.95
N LYS A 105 43.23 12.03 23.35
CA LYS A 105 44.24 13.05 23.66
C LYS A 105 44.93 13.43 22.34
N GLU A 106 44.59 14.57 21.77
CA GLU A 106 45.28 15.12 20.59
C GLU A 106 46.59 15.80 21.01
N GLU A 107 47.70 15.31 20.49
CA GLU A 107 48.99 16.01 20.52
C GLU A 107 49.20 16.83 19.24
N PRO A 108 49.73 18.06 19.32
CA PRO A 108 49.94 18.92 18.16
C PRO A 108 51.06 18.36 17.26
N ILE A 109 50.71 17.98 16.03
CA ILE A 109 51.66 17.52 15.02
C ILE A 109 52.23 18.74 14.29
N GLU A 110 53.53 19.01 14.47
CA GLU A 110 54.28 20.00 13.69
C GLU A 110 54.46 19.49 12.24
N PHE A 111 53.71 20.08 11.31
CA PHE A 111 53.89 19.86 9.88
C PHE A 111 55.01 20.75 9.35
N LYS A 112 56.11 20.13 8.92
CA LYS A 112 57.10 20.73 8.02
C LYS A 112 56.52 20.77 6.62
N GLU A 113 56.28 21.97 6.10
CA GLU A 113 55.92 22.19 4.69
C GLU A 113 57.18 22.05 3.81
N GLU A 114 57.28 20.93 3.10
CA GLU A 114 58.13 20.83 1.91
C GLU A 114 57.31 21.19 0.65
N PRO A 115 57.92 21.86 -0.35
CA PRO A 115 57.24 22.25 -1.58
C PRO A 115 56.85 21.02 -2.41
N ILE A 116 55.54 20.84 -2.64
CA ILE A 116 54.95 19.74 -3.41
C ILE A 116 54.98 20.10 -4.90
N ASP A 117 56.10 19.82 -5.56
CA ASP A 117 56.29 20.09 -7.01
C ASP A 117 55.91 18.92 -7.93
N ASP A 118 55.26 17.87 -7.41
CA ASP A 118 54.73 16.77 -8.23
C ASP A 118 53.26 16.51 -7.87
N LEU A 119 52.35 17.15 -8.62
CA LEU A 119 50.94 16.80 -8.69
C LEU A 119 50.78 15.42 -9.38
N CYS A 120 51.20 14.36 -8.70
CA CYS A 120 50.79 13.01 -9.02
C CYS A 120 49.26 12.95 -8.94
N GLN A 121 48.61 12.55 -10.04
CA GLN A 121 47.18 12.27 -10.07
C GLN A 121 46.84 11.26 -8.97
N ILE A 122 46.27 11.75 -7.87
CA ILE A 122 45.82 10.91 -6.76
C ILE A 122 44.69 10.04 -7.30
N LYS A 123 45.01 8.79 -7.57
CA LYS A 123 44.05 7.77 -8.01
C LYS A 123 43.28 7.31 -6.78
N VAL A 124 42.26 8.07 -6.40
CA VAL A 124 41.39 7.75 -5.27
C VAL A 124 40.61 6.48 -5.62
N GLU A 125 40.95 5.33 -5.06
CA GLU A 125 40.14 4.12 -5.19
C GLU A 125 38.98 4.15 -4.18
N VAL A 126 37.74 4.19 -4.66
CA VAL A 126 36.56 4.11 -3.79
C VAL A 126 36.23 2.63 -3.52
N PHE A 127 36.35 2.25 -2.26
CA PHE A 127 36.11 0.89 -1.80
C PHE A 127 34.63 0.66 -1.47
N CYS A 128 34.03 -0.41 -1.98
CA CYS A 128 32.64 -0.77 -1.68
C CYS A 128 32.60 -1.66 -0.41
N PRO A 129 32.05 -1.18 0.73
CA PRO A 129 32.13 -1.88 2.02
C PRO A 129 31.36 -3.22 2.05
N SER A 130 30.36 -3.40 1.19
CA SER A 130 29.54 -4.62 1.14
C SER A 130 30.14 -5.74 0.30
N THR A 131 31.01 -5.41 -0.67
CA THR A 131 31.58 -6.42 -1.58
C THR A 131 33.09 -6.57 -1.47
N GLY A 132 33.79 -5.68 -0.77
CA GLY A 132 35.24 -5.76 -0.59
C GLY A 132 36.07 -5.58 -1.86
N ASN A 133 35.43 -5.17 -2.97
CA ASN A 133 36.09 -4.98 -4.26
C ASN A 133 36.15 -3.48 -4.60
N SER A 134 37.33 -2.99 -4.97
CA SER A 134 37.54 -1.68 -5.56
C SER A 134 37.06 -1.67 -7.02
N ARG A 135 36.23 -0.67 -7.38
CA ARG A 135 35.77 -0.50 -8.76
C ARG A 135 36.55 0.64 -9.43
N PRO A 136 37.03 0.47 -10.67
CA PRO A 136 37.73 1.53 -11.38
C PRO A 136 36.77 2.67 -11.74
N ILE A 137 37.15 3.91 -11.40
CA ILE A 137 36.36 5.15 -11.57
C ILE A 137 36.15 5.57 -13.05
N GLY A 138 36.60 4.77 -14.02
CA GLY A 138 36.59 5.14 -15.44
C GLY A 138 35.32 4.81 -16.22
N LEU A 139 34.29 4.20 -15.61
CA LEU A 139 33.03 4.00 -16.31
C LEU A 139 32.18 5.26 -16.15
N PRO A 140 31.65 5.84 -17.25
CA PRO A 140 30.73 6.96 -17.15
C PRO A 140 29.65 6.55 -16.16
N ILE A 141 29.36 7.42 -15.20
CA ILE A 141 28.19 7.30 -14.36
C ILE A 141 27.04 7.22 -15.35
N ILE A 142 26.63 5.98 -15.68
CA ILE A 142 25.37 5.73 -16.34
C ILE A 142 24.42 6.26 -15.29
N GLU A 143 23.96 7.51 -15.49
CA GLU A 143 22.81 8.08 -14.81
C GLU A 143 21.71 7.08 -15.09
N HIS A 144 21.64 6.07 -14.23
CA HIS A 144 20.78 4.94 -14.42
C HIS A 144 19.40 5.58 -14.41
N PRO A 145 18.66 5.57 -15.53
CA PRO A 145 17.31 6.08 -15.55
C PRO A 145 16.43 5.02 -14.90
N PHE A 146 16.76 4.64 -13.67
CA PHE A 146 15.81 4.07 -12.74
C PHE A 146 14.89 5.21 -12.31
N PHE A 147 14.11 5.72 -13.26
CA PHE A 147 12.77 6.15 -12.97
C PHE A 147 12.05 4.91 -12.43
N TYR A 148 12.30 4.58 -11.16
CA TYR A 148 11.53 3.62 -10.41
C TYR A 148 10.11 4.13 -10.49
N GLN A 149 9.33 3.59 -11.43
CA GLN A 149 7.91 3.87 -11.50
C GLN A 149 7.35 3.41 -10.16
N ILE A 150 7.06 4.37 -9.29
CA ILE A 150 6.53 4.09 -7.96
C ILE A 150 5.17 3.47 -8.20
N LYS A 151 5.10 2.14 -8.08
CA LYS A 151 3.85 1.41 -8.22
C LYS A 151 2.92 1.85 -7.10
N ARG A 152 1.67 2.13 -7.48
CA ARG A 152 0.60 2.52 -6.56
C ARG A 152 -0.53 1.49 -6.64
N TYR A 153 -1.10 1.17 -5.49
CA TYR A 153 -2.16 0.17 -5.37
C TYR A 153 -3.33 0.75 -4.56
N LYS A 154 -4.55 0.28 -4.85
CA LYS A 154 -5.77 0.66 -4.12
C LYS A 154 -6.00 -0.33 -2.99
N CYS A 155 -6.09 0.16 -1.76
CA CYS A 155 -6.44 -0.66 -0.60
C CYS A 155 -7.86 -1.20 -0.75
N VAL A 156 -8.08 -2.50 -0.51
CA VAL A 156 -9.41 -3.12 -0.61
C VAL A 156 -10.34 -2.74 0.54
N VAL A 157 -9.81 -2.21 1.64
CA VAL A 157 -10.57 -1.88 2.85
C VAL A 157 -10.99 -0.41 2.85
N CYS A 158 -10.02 0.50 2.84
CA CYS A 158 -10.27 1.96 2.89
C CYS A 158 -10.33 2.63 1.51
N GLN A 159 -10.13 1.89 0.43
CA GLN A 159 -10.15 2.39 -0.95
C GLN A 159 -9.10 3.46 -1.30
N GLN A 160 -8.19 3.79 -0.39
CA GLN A 160 -7.12 4.76 -0.66
C GLN A 160 -6.03 4.18 -1.56
N ILE A 161 -5.46 5.03 -2.41
CA ILE A 161 -4.32 4.69 -3.26
C ILE A 161 -3.03 5.02 -2.52
N ARG A 162 -2.18 4.02 -2.31
CA ARG A 162 -0.91 4.16 -1.57
C ARG A 162 0.27 3.62 -2.40
N LYS A 163 1.49 3.95 -1.97
CA LYS A 163 2.72 3.45 -2.58
C LYS A 163 2.91 1.97 -2.22
N VAL A 164 3.63 1.23 -3.07
CA VAL A 164 3.86 -0.21 -2.88
C VAL A 164 4.54 -0.58 -1.55
N ASN A 165 5.40 0.30 -1.02
CA ASN A 165 6.08 0.08 0.27
C ASN A 165 5.16 0.26 1.50
N GLU A 166 3.97 0.81 1.33
CA GLU A 166 2.96 1.00 2.38
C GLU A 166 1.80 0.00 2.26
N MET A 167 1.93 -0.97 1.35
CA MET A 167 0.87 -1.89 0.97
C MET A 167 1.34 -3.33 1.13
N HIS A 168 0.50 -4.16 1.75
CA HIS A 168 0.71 -5.59 1.87
C HIS A 168 -0.22 -6.34 0.91
N GLU A 169 0.35 -7.27 0.17
CA GLU A 169 -0.44 -8.20 -0.65
C GLU A 169 -1.14 -9.21 0.27
N PHE A 170 -2.41 -9.48 0.02
CA PHE A 170 -3.13 -10.52 0.74
C PHE A 170 -2.49 -11.89 0.48
N THR A 171 -2.32 -12.65 1.55
CA THR A 171 -1.79 -14.00 1.49
C THR A 171 -2.67 -14.95 0.64
N SER A 172 -1.99 -15.82 -0.11
CA SER A 172 -2.61 -16.92 -0.86
C SER A 172 -3.13 -18.03 0.07
N ASN A 173 -2.59 -18.14 1.29
CA ASN A 173 -2.99 -19.11 2.30
C ASN A 173 -4.39 -18.77 2.84
N SER A 174 -5.35 -19.70 2.75
CA SER A 174 -6.74 -19.47 3.18
C SER A 174 -6.86 -19.16 4.67
N THR A 175 -6.14 -19.89 5.54
CA THR A 175 -6.17 -19.68 6.99
C THR A 175 -5.67 -18.30 7.38
N ARG A 176 -4.49 -17.89 6.89
CA ARG A 176 -3.96 -16.54 7.16
C ARG A 176 -4.86 -15.45 6.57
N ARG A 177 -5.49 -15.71 5.42
CA ARG A 177 -6.43 -14.77 4.81
C ARG A 177 -7.66 -14.56 5.70
N THR A 178 -8.23 -15.62 6.26
CA THR A 178 -9.34 -15.52 7.22
C THR A 178 -8.93 -14.71 8.43
N MET A 179 -7.76 -14.98 9.03
CA MET A 179 -7.24 -14.19 10.17
C MET A 179 -7.13 -12.70 9.84
N TRP A 180 -6.62 -12.35 8.66
CA TRP A 180 -6.54 -10.96 8.22
C TRP A 180 -7.92 -10.32 8.04
N VAL A 181 -8.88 -11.05 7.48
CA VAL A 181 -10.25 -10.55 7.32
C VAL A 181 -10.93 -10.35 8.67
N ASP A 182 -10.73 -11.26 9.62
CA ASP A 182 -11.24 -11.15 10.99
C ASP A 182 -10.63 -9.94 11.73
N ALA A 183 -9.33 -9.68 11.56
CA ALA A 183 -8.66 -8.52 12.15
C ALA A 183 -9.19 -7.18 11.61
N VAL A 184 -9.52 -7.14 10.31
CA VAL A 184 -9.94 -5.90 9.64
C VAL A 184 -11.45 -5.63 9.79
N ARG A 185 -12.28 -6.67 9.92
CA ARG A 185 -13.74 -6.57 9.97
C ARG A 185 -14.29 -7.36 11.16
N SER A 186 -14.88 -6.66 12.12
CA SER A 186 -15.50 -7.29 13.29
C SER A 186 -16.88 -7.89 12.98
N THR A 187 -17.61 -7.37 11.99
CA THR A 187 -18.97 -7.84 11.65
C THR A 187 -18.94 -9.06 10.72
N PRO A 188 -19.79 -10.08 10.93
CA PRO A 188 -19.84 -11.26 10.06
C PRO A 188 -20.21 -10.90 8.61
N GLU A 189 -21.11 -9.93 8.40
CA GLU A 189 -21.49 -9.45 7.07
C GLU A 189 -20.31 -8.78 6.35
N GLY A 190 -19.56 -7.94 7.09
CA GLY A 190 -18.36 -7.28 6.57
C GLY A 190 -17.26 -8.27 6.19
N ARG A 191 -17.11 -9.35 6.96
CA ARG A 191 -16.17 -10.44 6.66
C ARG A 191 -16.54 -11.20 5.40
N MET A 192 -17.82 -11.58 5.24
CA MET A 192 -18.31 -12.27 4.04
C MET A 192 -18.12 -11.41 2.78
N SER A 193 -18.54 -10.14 2.84
CA SER A 193 -18.40 -9.20 1.72
C SER A 193 -16.93 -8.98 1.33
N LEU A 194 -16.04 -8.81 2.31
CA LEU A 194 -14.62 -8.68 2.04
C LEU A 194 -14.05 -9.96 1.42
N MET A 195 -14.43 -11.14 1.92
CA MET A 195 -13.92 -12.40 1.39
C MET A 195 -14.37 -12.65 -0.06
N GLU A 196 -15.61 -12.31 -0.40
CA GLU A 196 -16.10 -12.34 -1.78
C GLU A 196 -15.30 -11.39 -2.69
N LEU A 197 -15.01 -10.18 -2.22
CA LEU A 197 -14.17 -9.22 -2.94
C LEU A 197 -12.74 -9.76 -3.17
N LEU A 198 -12.17 -10.45 -2.18
CA LEU A 198 -10.84 -11.06 -2.30
C LEU A 198 -10.84 -12.21 -3.32
N CYS A 199 -11.94 -12.94 -3.47
CA CYS A 199 -12.08 -14.02 -4.46
C CYS A 199 -12.21 -13.51 -5.90
N THR A 200 -12.81 -12.34 -6.11
CA THR A 200 -13.03 -11.77 -7.46
C THR A 200 -11.79 -11.06 -8.02
N ARG A 201 -10.90 -10.55 -7.16
CA ARG A 201 -9.74 -9.75 -7.59
C ARG A 201 -8.45 -10.56 -7.63
N LYS A 202 -7.67 -10.38 -8.70
CA LYS A 202 -6.30 -10.90 -8.77
C LYS A 202 -5.38 -9.98 -7.97
N ARG A 203 -4.79 -10.52 -6.88
CA ARG A 203 -3.82 -9.85 -6.01
C ARG A 203 -4.37 -8.63 -5.27
N PRO A 204 -5.28 -8.83 -4.30
CA PRO A 204 -5.78 -7.74 -3.47
C PRO A 204 -4.68 -7.22 -2.53
N TYR A 205 -4.67 -5.90 -2.29
CA TYR A 205 -3.72 -5.24 -1.39
C TYR A 205 -4.44 -4.50 -0.27
N ILE A 206 -3.79 -4.40 0.88
CA ILE A 206 -4.25 -3.69 2.07
C ILE A 206 -3.13 -2.78 2.59
N CYS A 207 -3.47 -1.56 3.00
CA CYS A 207 -2.46 -0.62 3.50
C CYS A 207 -2.05 -0.94 4.94
N ALA A 208 -0.80 -0.62 5.28
CA ALA A 208 -0.20 -0.84 6.60
C ALA A 208 -1.00 -0.21 7.75
N SER A 209 -1.77 0.86 7.49
CA SER A 209 -2.59 1.53 8.51
C SER A 209 -3.71 0.68 9.11
N HIS A 210 -4.00 -0.49 8.53
CA HIS A 210 -4.97 -1.45 9.09
C HIS A 210 -4.33 -2.48 10.02
N PHE A 211 -3.01 -2.48 10.13
CA PHE A 211 -2.27 -3.39 10.99
C PHE A 211 -1.68 -2.61 12.15
N SER A 212 -1.76 -3.20 13.33
CA SER A 212 -0.90 -2.83 14.44
C SER A 212 0.50 -3.38 14.19
N PRO A 213 1.56 -2.77 14.74
CA PRO A 213 2.93 -3.30 14.64
C PRO A 213 3.08 -4.75 15.13
N SER A 214 2.18 -5.22 16.01
CA SER A 214 2.14 -6.60 16.51
C SER A 214 1.52 -7.62 15.55
N ASP A 215 0.86 -7.18 14.48
CA ASP A 215 0.19 -8.07 13.51
C ASP A 215 1.14 -8.61 12.42
N TYR A 216 2.40 -8.15 12.41
CA TYR A 216 3.46 -8.53 11.48
C TYR A 216 4.21 -9.79 11.94
#